data_AF-A0A411WIF4-F1
#
_entry.id   AF-A0A411WIF4-F1
#
_cell.length_a   1.000
_cell.length_b   1.000
_cell.length_c   1.000
_cell.angle_alpha   90.00
_cell.angle_beta   90.00
_cell.angle_gamma   90.00
#
_symmetry.space_group_name_H-M   'P 1'
#
loop_
_entity.id
_entity.type
_entity.pdbx_description
1 polymer ?
#
loop_
_entity_poly.entity_id
_entity_poly.type
_entity_poly.pdbx_seq_one_letter_code
_entity_poly.pdbx_strand_id
1 'polypeptide(L)'
;MKLFIYGNEPGDIAAHGEYQHGVDASLLPCPFCASDELTVDNSWTPYYSVECQCCGASIPGNFEPNTFRFNSKEECRCAHEQAFNSAINCWNSRLEEVPANG
;
A
#
# COMPACT_ATOMS: atom_id res chain seq x y z
N MET A 1 6.01 0.52 8.07
CA MET A 1 5.69 1.79 7.40
C MET A 1 5.67 2.88 8.44
N LYS A 2 6.19 4.06 8.15
CA LYS A 2 6.00 5.23 9.02
C LYS A 2 4.70 5.92 8.65
N LEU A 3 3.77 6.06 9.60
CA LEU A 3 2.46 6.67 9.36
C LEU A 3 2.35 8.04 10.03
N PHE A 4 1.99 9.06 9.26
CA PHE A 4 1.70 10.40 9.74
C PHE A 4 0.19 10.60 9.75
N ILE A 5 -0.39 10.81 10.94
CA ILE A 5 -1.84 10.98 11.12
C ILE A 5 -2.14 12.46 11.40
N TYR A 6 -3.08 13.00 10.63
CA TYR A 6 -3.54 14.38 10.67
C TYR A 6 -5.00 14.45 11.15
N GLY A 7 -5.42 15.63 11.60
CA GLY A 7 -6.76 15.85 12.15
C GLY A 7 -6.89 15.41 13.62
N ASN A 8 -7.90 15.94 14.31
CA ASN A 8 -8.19 15.64 15.72
C ASN A 8 -9.67 15.35 15.99
N GLU A 9 -10.55 15.58 15.00
CA GLU A 9 -12.00 15.40 15.13
C GLU A 9 -12.49 14.22 14.28
N PRO A 10 -13.49 13.47 14.74
CA PRO A 10 -14.11 12.41 13.95
C PRO A 10 -14.51 12.89 12.55
N GLY A 11 -14.11 12.15 11.52
CA GLY A 11 -14.40 12.48 10.12
C GLY A 11 -13.36 13.34 9.41
N ASP A 12 -12.50 14.05 10.14
CA ASP A 12 -11.39 14.87 9.60
C ASP A 12 -10.01 14.21 9.76
N ILE A 13 -9.98 12.99 10.29
CA ILE A 13 -8.76 12.22 10.47
C ILE A 13 -8.33 11.62 9.13
N ALA A 14 -7.10 11.92 8.70
CA ALA A 14 -6.48 11.38 7.50
C ALA A 14 -5.04 10.96 7.81
N ALA A 15 -4.44 10.12 6.96
CA ALA A 15 -3.05 9.74 7.16
C ALA A 15 -2.27 9.53 5.86
N HIS A 16 -0.96 9.77 5.95
CA HIS A 16 -0.01 9.50 4.88
C HIS A 16 1.05 8.52 5.38
N GLY A 17 1.29 7.47 4.60
CA GLY A 17 2.32 6.48 4.87
C GLY A 17 3.56 6.74 4.05
N GLU A 18 4.73 6.78 4.70
CA GLU A 18 6.02 6.70 4.04
C GLU A 18 6.54 5.26 4.14
N TYR A 19 6.94 4.73 2.99
CA TYR A 19 7.49 3.38 2.86
C TYR A 19 9.00 3.41 2.61
N GLN A 20 9.73 2.57 3.35
CA GLN A 20 11.14 2.31 3.15
C GLN A 20 11.37 0.82 2.84
N HIS A 21 11.87 0.54 1.64
CA HIS A 21 12.19 -0.81 1.19
C HIS A 21 13.21 -1.50 2.10
N GLY A 22 12.94 -2.76 2.44
CA GLY A 22 13.80 -3.60 3.30
C GLY A 22 13.77 -3.24 4.80
N VAL A 23 13.15 -2.12 5.17
CA VAL A 23 12.90 -1.73 6.57
C VAL A 23 11.46 -2.03 6.96
N ASP A 24 10.51 -1.55 6.15
CA ASP A 24 9.09 -1.70 6.42
C ASP A 24 8.52 -3.03 5.92
N ALA A 25 8.94 -3.41 4.71
CA ALA A 25 8.65 -4.68 4.07
C ALA A 25 9.58 -4.84 2.85
N SER A 26 9.77 -6.08 2.40
CA SER A 26 10.46 -6.37 1.14
C SER A 26 9.45 -6.58 0.01
N LEU A 27 9.72 -5.97 -1.14
CA LEU A 27 8.96 -6.16 -2.38
C LEU A 27 9.77 -7.00 -3.36
N LEU A 28 9.12 -7.92 -4.08
CA LEU A 28 9.76 -8.64 -5.17
C LEU A 28 10.00 -7.70 -6.38
N PRO A 29 11.09 -7.86 -7.15
CA PRO A 29 11.41 -7.03 -8.30
C PRO A 29 10.30 -6.97 -9.35
N CYS A 30 10.11 -5.85 -10.03
CA CYS A 30 9.07 -5.69 -11.04
C CYS A 30 9.10 -6.84 -12.08
N PRO A 31 7.98 -7.54 -12.33
CA PRO A 31 7.99 -8.74 -13.16
C PRO A 31 8.12 -8.41 -14.66
N PHE A 32 7.88 -7.15 -15.04
CA PHE A 32 7.91 -6.69 -16.42
C PHE A 32 9.28 -6.14 -16.84
N CYS A 33 10.01 -5.51 -15.92
CA CYS A 33 11.29 -4.85 -16.21
C CYS A 33 12.44 -5.25 -15.27
N ALA A 34 12.20 -6.15 -14.32
CA ALA A 34 13.14 -6.62 -13.30
C ALA A 34 13.73 -5.53 -12.38
N SER A 35 13.19 -4.30 -12.40
CA SER A 35 13.64 -3.20 -11.55
C SER A 35 13.21 -3.38 -10.09
N ASP A 36 14.08 -2.98 -9.17
CA ASP A 36 13.81 -2.85 -7.73
C ASP A 36 13.37 -1.43 -7.33
N GLU A 37 13.32 -0.50 -8.29
CA GLU A 37 12.81 0.86 -8.09
C GLU A 37 11.29 0.85 -7.96
N LEU A 38 10.82 0.57 -6.73
CA LEU A 38 9.40 0.42 -6.37
C LEU A 38 9.04 1.41 -5.27
N THR A 39 7.85 2.01 -5.37
CA THR A 39 7.26 2.84 -4.32
C THR A 39 5.96 2.23 -3.82
N VAL A 40 5.57 2.62 -2.60
CA VAL A 40 4.28 2.28 -2.01
C VAL A 40 3.66 3.58 -1.53
N ASP A 41 2.58 3.98 -2.19
CA ASP A 41 1.98 5.30 -2.01
C ASP A 41 0.50 5.19 -1.65
N ASN A 42 -0.02 6.22 -0.98
CA ASN A 42 -1.43 6.33 -0.63
C ASN A 42 -1.99 7.75 -0.85
N SER A 43 -3.25 7.82 -1.27
CA SER A 43 -3.95 9.09 -1.55
C SER A 43 -4.60 9.70 -0.31
N TRP A 44 -3.88 9.79 0.81
CA TRP A 44 -4.38 10.23 2.15
C TRP A 44 -5.43 9.33 2.80
N THR A 45 -6.00 8.41 2.04
CA THR A 45 -6.91 7.35 2.48
C THR A 45 -6.13 6.05 2.67
N PRO A 46 -6.71 5.03 3.35
CA PRO A 46 -6.18 3.67 3.41
C PRO A 46 -6.36 2.93 2.07
N TYR A 47 -5.95 3.56 0.98
CA TYR A 47 -5.84 2.97 -0.34
C TYR A 47 -4.38 3.06 -0.75
N TYR A 48 -3.72 1.91 -0.78
CA TYR A 48 -2.30 1.79 -1.09
C TYR A 48 -2.10 1.02 -2.39
N SER A 49 -1.10 1.43 -3.16
CA SER A 49 -0.63 0.70 -4.34
C SER A 49 0.88 0.63 -4.35
N VAL A 50 1.40 -0.47 -4.88
CA VAL A 50 2.82 -0.59 -5.22
C VAL A 50 2.99 -0.18 -6.68
N GLU A 51 3.93 0.72 -6.97
CA GLU A 51 4.23 1.19 -8.31
C GLU A 51 5.71 1.02 -8.66
N CYS A 52 5.98 0.51 -9.86
CA CYS A 52 7.33 0.47 -10.42
C CYS A 52 7.66 1.79 -11.12
N GLN A 53 8.67 2.49 -10.61
CA GLN A 53 9.10 3.79 -11.12
C GLN A 53 9.82 3.71 -12.48
N CYS A 54 10.19 2.51 -12.94
CA CYS A 54 10.84 2.30 -14.22
C CYS A 54 9.84 2.12 -15.37
N CYS A 55 8.82 1.26 -15.19
CA CYS A 55 7.86 0.92 -16.26
C CYS A 55 6.42 1.36 -15.98
N GLY A 56 6.13 1.94 -14.81
CA GLY A 56 4.79 2.39 -14.41
C GLY A 56 3.81 1.27 -14.07
N ALA A 57 4.27 0.01 -13.99
CA ALA A 57 3.42 -1.09 -13.54
C ALA A 57 2.98 -0.86 -12.10
N SER A 58 1.66 -0.89 -11.86
CA SER A 58 1.08 -0.61 -10.54
C SER A 58 0.08 -1.69 -10.17
N ILE A 59 0.10 -2.10 -8.89
CA ILE A 59 -0.88 -3.03 -8.32
C ILE A 59 -1.44 -2.41 -7.03
N PRO A 60 -2.76 -2.17 -6.96
CA PRO A 60 -3.39 -1.75 -5.72
C PRO A 60 -3.54 -2.93 -4.74
N GLY A 61 -3.59 -2.61 -3.45
CA GLY A 61 -4.09 -3.56 -2.46
C GLY A 61 -5.57 -3.88 -2.68
N ASN A 62 -5.99 -5.03 -2.17
CA ASN A 62 -7.39 -5.48 -2.17
C ASN A 62 -8.15 -5.17 -0.86
N PHE A 63 -7.54 -4.41 0.05
CA PHE A 63 -8.22 -3.98 1.27
C PHE A 63 -9.25 -2.91 0.96
N GLU A 64 -10.51 -3.21 1.26
CA GLU A 64 -11.63 -2.29 1.14
C GLU A 64 -12.04 -1.80 2.54
N PRO A 65 -11.74 -0.55 2.92
CA PRO A 65 -12.18 0.00 4.19
C PRO A 65 -13.70 0.22 4.17
N ASN A 66 -14.38 -0.11 5.28
CA ASN A 66 -15.80 0.18 5.45
C ASN A 66 -16.12 1.69 5.48
N THR A 67 -15.12 2.54 5.73
CA THR A 67 -15.25 4.00 5.78
C THR A 67 -13.88 4.67 5.57
N PHE A 68 -13.90 5.89 5.03
CA PHE A 68 -12.74 6.79 4.97
C PHE A 68 -12.81 7.90 6.04
N ARG A 69 -13.89 7.91 6.83
CA ARG A 69 -14.11 8.83 7.94
C ARG A 69 -13.91 8.07 9.24
N PHE A 70 -12.78 8.30 9.88
CA PHE A 70 -12.42 7.61 11.12
C PHE A 70 -12.91 8.39 12.34
N ASN A 71 -13.38 7.66 13.36
CA ASN A 71 -13.79 8.28 14.62
C ASN A 71 -12.60 8.48 15.57
N SER A 72 -11.48 7.80 15.32
CA SER A 72 -10.27 7.90 16.11
C SER A 72 -9.00 7.72 15.26
N LYS A 73 -7.87 8.19 15.79
CA LYS A 73 -6.55 7.98 15.18
C LYS A 73 -6.16 6.51 15.15
N GLU A 74 -6.65 5.72 16.11
CA GLU A 74 -6.39 4.29 16.17
C GLU A 74 -7.12 3.54 15.06
N GLU A 75 -8.41 3.83 14.82
CA GLU A 75 -9.14 3.26 13.68
C GLU A 75 -8.45 3.61 12.35
N CYS A 76 -8.01 4.87 12.20
CA CYS A 76 -7.26 5.31 11.02
C CYS A 76 -5.96 4.49 10.87
N ARG A 77 -5.17 4.35 11.94
CA ARG A 77 -3.93 3.57 11.93
C ARG A 77 -4.19 2.12 11.50
N CYS A 78 -5.15 1.44 12.15
CA CYS A 78 -5.45 0.04 11.83
C CYS A 78 -5.88 -0.14 10.38
N ALA A 79 -6.67 0.80 9.82
CA ALA A 79 -7.08 0.74 8.43
C ALA A 79 -5.89 0.94 7.47
N HIS A 80 -5.01 1.92 7.75
CA HIS A 80 -3.83 2.17 6.93
C HIS A 80 -2.82 1.01 6.98
N GLU A 81 -2.60 0.41 8.14
CA GLU A 81 -1.71 -0.75 8.29
C GLU A 81 -2.23 -1.97 7.53
N GLN A 82 -3.54 -2.25 7.60
CA GLN A 82 -4.16 -3.33 6.83
C GLN A 82 -4.07 -3.08 5.33
N ALA A 83 -4.35 -1.85 4.88
CA ALA A 83 -4.27 -1.46 3.49
C ALA A 83 -2.85 -1.56 2.92
N PHE A 84 -1.86 -1.05 3.68
CA PHE A 84 -0.46 -1.15 3.33
C PHE A 84 -0.04 -2.62 3.16
N ASN A 85 -0.31 -3.47 4.15
CA ASN A 85 0.05 -4.89 4.10
C ASN A 85 -0.65 -5.62 2.95
N SER A 86 -1.91 -5.27 2.66
CA SER A 86 -2.63 -5.79 1.52
C SER A 86 -1.94 -5.45 0.19
N ALA A 87 -1.51 -4.20 -0.01
CA ALA A 87 -0.77 -3.79 -1.21
C ALA A 87 0.56 -4.55 -1.36
N ILE A 88 1.32 -4.71 -0.27
CA ILE A 88 2.56 -5.49 -0.26
C ILE A 88 2.29 -6.95 -0.66
N ASN A 89 1.26 -7.56 -0.08
CA ASN A 89 0.89 -8.95 -0.36
C ASN A 89 0.45 -9.12 -1.81
N CYS A 90 -0.47 -8.28 -2.30
CA CYS A 90 -0.95 -8.31 -3.68
C CYS A 90 0.18 -8.14 -4.69
N TRP A 91 1.13 -7.24 -4.42
CA TRP A 91 2.33 -7.16 -5.24
C TRP A 91 3.08 -8.49 -5.16
N ASN A 92 3.52 -8.94 -3.99
CA ASN A 92 4.38 -10.10 -3.88
C ASN A 92 3.75 -11.44 -4.34
N SER A 93 2.42 -11.57 -4.33
CA SER A 93 1.71 -12.76 -4.84
C SER A 93 1.32 -12.67 -6.32
N ARG A 94 1.59 -11.54 -7.00
CA ARG A 94 1.15 -11.29 -8.39
C ARG A 94 1.60 -12.33 -9.43
N LEU A 95 2.64 -13.10 -9.11
CA LEU A 95 3.19 -14.14 -9.98
C LEU A 95 2.56 -15.52 -9.74
N GLU A 96 1.84 -15.73 -8.63
CA GLU A 96 1.18 -17.01 -8.34
C GLU A 96 -0.06 -17.25 -9.21
N GLU A 97 -0.63 -16.19 -9.80
CA GLU A 97 -1.83 -16.28 -10.66
C GLU A 97 -1.51 -16.33 -12.17
N VAL A 98 -0.25 -16.30 -12.59
CA VAL A 98 0.11 -16.49 -14.00
C VAL A 98 0.33 -17.99 -14.23
N PRO A 99 -0.63 -18.75 -14.80
CA PRO A 99 -0.34 -20.12 -15.21
C PRO A 99 0.83 -20.06 -16.19
N ALA A 100 1.87 -20.84 -15.91
CA ALA A 100 2.99 -21.07 -16.79
C ALA A 100 2.50 -21.65 -18.12
N ASN A 101 2.15 -20.79 -19.06
CA ASN A 101 1.81 -21.16 -20.43
C ASN A 101 2.65 -20.30 -21.36
N GLY A 102 3.67 -20.92 -21.95
CA GLY A 102 4.58 -20.38 -22.94
C GLY A 102 5.78 -21.28 -23.10
#